data_AF-A0A374VK66-F1
#
_entry.id   AF-A0A374VK66-F1
#
_cell.length_a   1.000
_cell.length_b   1.000
_cell.length_c   1.000
_cell.angle_alpha   90.00
_cell.angle_beta   90.00
_cell.angle_gamma   90.00
#
_symmetry.space_group_name_H-M   'P 1'
#
loop_
_entity.id
_entity.type
_entity.pdbx_description
1 polymer ?
#
loop_
_entity_poly.entity_id
_entity_poly.type
_entity_poly.pdbx_seq_one_letter_code
_entity_poly.pdbx_strand_id
1 'polypeptide(L)' 'MFYIKENLNDTISISVEINNENVYCRCPQCGAEVPVDLSVFWTAENFDIFSSAVYCDACTLKRLKGALHESV' A
#
# COMPACT_ATOMS: atom_id res chain seq x y z
N MET A 1 9.39 13.36 -9.69
CA MET A 1 9.05 13.80 -8.32
C MET A 1 7.53 13.82 -8.21
N PHE A 2 6.95 12.96 -7.38
CA PHE A 2 5.51 12.97 -7.09
C PHE A 2 5.27 13.62 -5.72
N TYR A 3 4.12 14.22 -5.51
CA TYR A 3 3.74 14.83 -4.23
C TYR A 3 2.24 14.74 -4.02
N ILE A 4 1.82 14.64 -2.76
CA ILE A 4 0.42 14.78 -2.35
C ILE A 4 0.13 16.28 -2.25
N LYS A 5 -0.97 16.72 -2.86
CA LYS A 5 -1.48 18.09 -2.74
C LYS A 5 -2.93 18.04 -2.31
N GLU A 6 -3.18 18.36 -1.04
CA GLU A 6 -4.51 18.32 -0.47
C GLU A 6 -4.88 19.69 0.11
N ASN A 7 -6.09 20.15 -0.17
CA ASN A 7 -6.62 21.36 0.46
C ASN A 7 -7.43 20.95 1.68
N LEU A 8 -6.97 21.34 2.86
CA LEU A 8 -7.71 21.12 4.11
C LEU A 8 -8.97 22.02 4.15
N ASN A 9 -8.87 23.20 3.54
CA ASN A 9 -9.95 24.16 3.33
C ASN A 9 -9.51 25.20 2.28
N ASP A 10 -10.34 26.22 2.03
CA ASP A 10 -10.09 27.26 1.01
C ASP A 10 -8.81 28.07 1.23
N THR A 11 -8.21 28.00 2.43
CA THR A 11 -7.06 28.82 2.83
C THR A 11 -5.80 28.02 3.17
N ILE A 12 -5.92 26.71 3.41
CA ILE A 12 -4.82 25.87 3.87
C ILE A 12 -4.65 24.69 2.93
N SER A 13 -3.46 24.57 2.34
CA SER A 13 -3.05 23.42 1.55
C SER A 13 -1.86 22.72 2.18
N ILE A 14 -1.87 21.39 2.12
CA ILE A 14 -0.76 20.52 2.49
C ILE A 14 -0.11 20.05 1.19
N SER A 15 1.20 20.17 1.10
CA SER A 15 2.00 19.56 0.05
C SER A 15 3.08 18.68 0.69
N VAL A 16 3.09 17.39 0.37
CA VAL A 16 4.06 16.42 0.89
C VAL A 16 4.71 15.70 -0.28
N GLU A 17 6.02 15.83 -0.42
CA GLU A 17 6.77 15.06 -1.43
C GLU A 17 6.69 13.57 -1.12
N ILE A 18 6.48 12.74 -2.13
CA ILE A 18 6.46 11.29 -1.98
C ILE A 18 7.88 10.75 -2.14
N ASN A 19 8.33 9.96 -1.16
CA ASN A 19 9.60 9.26 -1.17
C ASN A 19 9.44 7.82 -0.65
N ASN A 20 10.50 7.01 -0.68
CA ASN A 20 10.42 5.59 -0.30
C ASN A 20 10.19 5.34 1.21
N GLU A 21 10.21 6.39 2.04
CA GLU A 21 10.08 6.30 3.49
C GLU A 21 8.72 6.78 3.99
N ASN A 22 7.92 7.46 3.15
CA ASN A 22 6.67 8.08 3.58
C ASN A 22 5.41 7.55 2.88
N VAL A 23 5.51 6.41 2.21
CA VAL A 23 4.38 5.73 1.57
C VAL A 23 4.00 4.51 2.36
N TYR A 24 2.74 4.47 2.79
CA TYR A 24 2.20 3.40 3.60
C TYR A 24 0.81 3.00 3.10
N CYS A 25 0.46 1.74 3.29
CA CYS A 25 -0.91 1.27 3.16
C CYS A 25 -1.35 0.55 4.44
N ARG A 26 -2.65 0.31 4.55
CA ARG A 26 -3.23 -0.49 5.63
C ARG A 26 -3.50 -1.89 5.12
N CYS A 27 -2.98 -2.90 5.82
CA CYS A 27 -3.24 -4.29 5.49
C CYS A 27 -4.75 -4.55 5.54
N PRO A 28 -5.38 -5.01 4.45
CA PRO A 28 -6.83 -5.14 4.38
C PRO A 28 -7.39 -6.22 5.31
N GLN A 29 -6.55 -7.14 5.80
CA GLN A 29 -6.97 -8.22 6.69
C GLN A 29 -6.93 -7.83 8.18
N CYS A 30 -5.99 -7.00 8.60
CA CYS A 30 -5.78 -6.71 10.04
C CYS A 30 -5.62 -5.23 10.37
N GLY A 31 -5.59 -4.33 9.38
CA GLY A 31 -5.42 -2.88 9.57
C GLY A 31 -4.02 -2.42 9.96
N ALA A 32 -3.04 -3.34 10.04
CA ALA A 32 -1.65 -2.98 10.32
C ALA A 32 -1.10 -2.04 9.24
N GLU A 33 -0.32 -1.06 9.64
CA GLU A 33 0.38 -0.18 8.70
C GLU A 33 1.56 -0.94 8.08
N VAL A 34 1.72 -0.80 6.77
CA VAL A 34 2.75 -1.49 5.99
C VAL A 34 3.47 -0.44 5.13
N PRO A 35 4.80 -0.31 5.23
CA PRO A 35 5.56 0.54 4.32
C PRO A 35 5.52 -0.04 2.90
N VAL A 36 5.41 0.84 1.91
CA VAL A 36 5.23 0.46 0.51
C VAL A 36 6.43 0.95 -0.30
N ASP A 37 7.15 0.00 -0.90
CA ASP A 37 8.15 0.33 -1.90
C ASP A 37 7.47 0.50 -3.27
N LEU A 38 7.24 1.76 -3.65
CA LEU A 38 6.65 2.10 -4.95
C LEU A 38 7.48 1.58 -6.13
N SER A 39 8.79 1.36 -5.95
CA SER A 39 9.66 0.87 -7.03
C SER A 39 9.19 -0.48 -7.59
N VAL A 40 8.63 -1.33 -6.72
CA VAL A 40 8.12 -2.67 -7.04
C VAL A 40 6.84 -2.62 -7.87
N PHE A 41 6.05 -1.54 -7.73
CA PHE A 41 4.76 -1.42 -8.40
C PHE A 41 4.85 -0.91 -9.83
N TRP A 42 5.91 -0.17 -10.19
CA TRP A 42 6.07 0.36 -11.55
C TRP A 42 6.20 -0.72 -12.62
N THR A 43 6.59 -1.93 -12.25
CA THR A 43 6.70 -3.06 -13.18
C THR A 43 5.39 -3.84 -13.32
N ALA A 44 4.39 -3.56 -12.48
CA ALA A 44 3.09 -4.22 -12.55
C ALA A 44 2.18 -3.50 -13.57
N GLU A 45 1.79 -4.22 -14.63
CA GLU A 45 0.93 -3.68 -15.70
C GLU A 45 -0.41 -3.12 -15.19
N ASN A 46 -0.91 -3.63 -14.07
CA ASN A 46 -2.23 -3.31 -13.52
C ASN A 46 -2.15 -2.58 -12.17
N PHE A 47 -1.03 -1.92 -11.87
CA PHE A 47 -0.93 -1.14 -10.64
C PHE A 47 -1.88 0.07 -10.67
N ASP A 48 -2.72 0.15 -9.65
CA ASP A 48 -3.58 1.30 -9.37
C ASP A 48 -3.51 1.66 -7.89
N ILE A 49 -3.28 2.93 -7.59
CA ILE A 49 -3.12 3.45 -6.22
C ILE A 49 -4.41 3.29 -5.41
N PHE A 50 -5.58 3.27 -6.07
CA PHE A 50 -6.87 3.17 -5.39
C PHE A 50 -7.25 1.73 -5.03
N SER A 51 -7.01 0.78 -5.93
CA SER A 51 -7.46 -0.61 -5.77
C SER A 51 -6.36 -1.61 -5.36
N SER A 52 -5.07 -1.22 -5.44
CA SER A 52 -3.97 -2.08 -5.00
C SER A 52 -3.83 -2.06 -3.48
N ALA A 53 -3.58 -3.23 -2.88
CA ALA A 53 -3.37 -3.37 -1.44
C ALA A 53 -2.19 -4.29 -1.13
N VAL A 54 -1.41 -3.94 -0.11
CA VAL A 54 -0.31 -4.77 0.41
C VAL A 54 -0.74 -5.44 1.70
N TYR A 55 -0.50 -6.75 1.78
CA TYR A 55 -0.69 -7.52 3.00
C TYR A 55 0.58 -7.48 3.85
N CYS A 56 0.44 -7.32 5.16
CA CYS A 56 1.59 -7.45 6.06
C CYS A 56 2.11 -8.90 6.09
N ASP A 57 3.38 -9.07 6.43
CA ASP A 57 4.04 -10.38 6.43
C ASP A 57 3.26 -11.44 7.22
N ALA A 58 2.72 -11.07 8.39
CA ALA A 58 1.92 -11.97 9.20
C ALA A 58 0.67 -12.47 8.48
N CYS A 59 -0.02 -11.60 7.74
CA CYS A 59 -1.21 -11.97 6.98
C CYS A 59 -0.85 -12.74 5.70
N THR A 60 0.22 -12.34 5.02
CA THR A 60 0.77 -13.07 3.86
C THR A 60 1.12 -14.50 4.25
N LEU A 61 1.85 -14.70 5.36
CA LEU A 61 2.20 -16.03 5.88
C LEU A 61 0.96 -16.87 6.23
N LYS A 62 -0.08 -16.27 6.82
CA LYS A 62 -1.34 -16.97 7.10
C LYS A 62 -2.02 -17.44 5.82
N ARG A 63 -2.05 -16.60 4.77
CA ARG A 63 -2.65 -16.92 3.47
C ARG A 63 -1.87 -18.01 2.75
N LEU A 64 -0.54 -17.92 2.75
CA LEU A 64 0.32 -18.94 2.14
C LEU A 64 0.20 -20.30 2.86
N LYS A 65 0.07 -20.30 4.19
CA LYS A 65 -0.18 -21.53 4.97
C LYS A 65 -1.59 -22.11 4.72
N GLY A 66 -2.60 -21.27 4.47
CA GLY A 66 -3.95 -21.71 4.10
C GLY A 66 -4.03 -22.29 2.68
N ALA A 67 -3.29 -21.73 1.72
CA ALA A 67 -3.26 -22.19 0.33
C ALA A 67 -2.67 -23.61 0.14
N LEU A 68 -1.86 -24.08 1.09
CA LEU A 68 -1.33 -25.45 1.10
C LEU A 68 -2.37 -26.51 1.53
N HIS A 69 -3.58 -26.13 1.96
CA HIS A 69 -4.62 -27.06 2.44
C HIS A 69 -5.87 -27.13 1.51
N GLU A 70 -5.87 -26.45 0.37
CA GLU A 70 -6.90 -26.58 -0.68
C GLU A 70 -6.35 -27.28 -1.93
N SER A 71 -5.43 -28.22 -1.72
CA SER A 71 -4.98 -29.19 -2.72
C SER A 71 -5.35 -30.59 -2.25
N VAL A 72 -6.65 -30.88 -2.12
CA VAL A 72 -7.20 -32.23 -1.97
C VAL A 72 -8.29 -32.41 -3.01
#